data_AF-A3ZVG9-F1
#
_entry.id   AF-A3ZVG9-F1
#
_cell.length_a   1.000
_cell.length_b   1.000
_cell.length_c   1.000
_cell.angle_alpha   90.00
_cell.angle_beta   90.00
_cell.angle_gamma   90.00
#
_symmetry.space_group_name_H-M   'P 1'
#
loop_
_entity.id
_entity.type
_entity.pdbx_description
1 polymer ?
#
loop_
_entity_poly.entity_id
_entity_poly.type
_entity_poly.pdbx_seq_one_letter_code
_entity_poly.pdbx_strand_id
1 'polypeptide(L)'
;MIPSLPRNRSMNRLFEEILAGKLSTTELMQRVAETTKFELDSAAEHLADGQIVALSVKMSDQLRVLQVESMICTGCYLYLYRIVTENVGDEEREQNFWEAAEVSRAQAYRAIAVWTAFGKSFVAEGHLTKQFVSESLKILAGETTPPAARDEALQLARNGQHISIQVAKQLQKKHAAGRTSAGKSTIVAKETSTPVAKPEAKQDRPLKGNAAKAIWSYVGSVVRLIVQPAKTSSQADIEGIIRDLEAALARFRSEHQIPAASKSPDAA
;
A
#
# COMPACT_ATOMS: atom_id res chain seq x y z
N MET A 1 -23.58 -27.91 -14.45
CA MET A 1 -22.51 -27.47 -15.35
C MET A 1 -22.78 -26.03 -15.72
N ILE A 2 -22.00 -25.09 -15.19
CA ILE A 2 -22.12 -23.66 -15.51
C ILE A 2 -21.20 -23.41 -16.71
N PRO A 3 -21.71 -22.91 -17.85
CA PRO A 3 -20.87 -22.67 -19.01
C PRO A 3 -19.86 -21.58 -18.69
N SER A 4 -18.56 -21.91 -18.78
CA SER A 4 -17.49 -20.93 -18.66
C SER A 4 -17.55 -19.98 -19.86
N LEU A 5 -17.97 -18.75 -19.61
CA LEU A 5 -17.94 -17.68 -20.61
C LEU A 5 -16.51 -17.45 -21.12
N PRO A 6 -16.31 -17.14 -22.43
CA PRO A 6 -14.99 -16.92 -23.01
C PRO A 6 -14.37 -15.64 -22.42
N ARG A 7 -13.46 -15.81 -21.45
CA ARG A 7 -12.81 -14.73 -20.69
C ARG A 7 -12.04 -13.71 -21.55
N ASN A 8 -11.60 -14.09 -22.75
CA ASN A 8 -10.62 -13.29 -23.51
C ASN A 8 -11.20 -12.19 -24.43
N ARG A 9 -12.51 -12.14 -24.70
CA ARG A 9 -13.13 -11.04 -25.49
C ARG A 9 -13.84 -9.98 -24.64
N SER A 10 -13.96 -10.21 -23.34
CA SER A 10 -14.78 -9.40 -22.43
C SER A 10 -14.05 -8.20 -21.81
N MET A 11 -12.71 -8.18 -21.79
CA MET A 11 -11.96 -7.19 -21.01
C MET A 11 -11.75 -5.84 -21.71
N ASN A 12 -11.56 -5.80 -23.04
CA ASN A 12 -11.40 -4.54 -23.78
C ASN A 12 -12.65 -3.63 -23.78
N ARG A 13 -13.80 -4.15 -23.33
CA ARG A 13 -15.08 -3.41 -23.32
C ARG A 13 -15.36 -2.68 -22.01
N LEU A 14 -14.55 -2.85 -20.96
CA LEU A 14 -14.84 -2.24 -19.66
C LEU A 14 -15.01 -0.72 -19.78
N PHE A 15 -14.04 -0.05 -20.40
CA PHE A 15 -14.08 1.41 -20.59
C PHE A 15 -15.18 1.87 -21.55
N GLU A 16 -15.45 1.11 -22.62
CA GLU A 16 -16.55 1.39 -23.55
C GLU A 16 -17.92 1.27 -22.86
N GLU A 17 -18.09 0.28 -21.98
CA GLU A 17 -19.33 0.07 -21.23
C GLU A 17 -19.53 1.12 -20.13
N ILE A 18 -18.44 1.58 -19.49
CA ILE A 18 -18.47 2.75 -18.60
C ILE A 18 -18.94 3.98 -19.38
N LEU A 19 -18.29 4.29 -20.52
CA LEU A 19 -18.65 5.42 -21.38
C LEU A 19 -20.11 5.34 -21.85
N ALA A 20 -20.56 4.16 -22.26
CA ALA A 20 -21.94 3.92 -22.67
C ALA A 20 -22.96 3.95 -21.50
N GLY A 21 -22.51 3.93 -20.24
CA GLY A 21 -23.39 3.98 -19.07
C GLY A 21 -24.17 2.69 -18.86
N LYS A 22 -23.62 1.58 -19.37
CA LYS A 22 -24.26 0.27 -19.32
C LYS A 22 -23.97 -0.49 -18.03
N LEU A 23 -22.99 -0.02 -17.26
CA LEU A 23 -22.60 -0.62 -15.99
C LEU A 23 -23.19 0.20 -14.84
N SER A 24 -23.90 -0.47 -13.93
CA SER A 24 -24.16 0.09 -12.61
C SER A 24 -22.86 0.23 -11.82
N THR A 25 -22.84 1.11 -10.82
CA THR A 25 -21.67 1.33 -9.96
C THR A 25 -21.19 0.04 -9.29
N THR A 26 -22.12 -0.81 -8.85
CA THR A 26 -21.81 -2.11 -8.24
C THR A 26 -21.16 -3.08 -9.23
N GLU A 27 -21.69 -3.19 -10.46
CA GLU A 27 -21.11 -4.05 -11.50
C GLU A 27 -19.73 -3.56 -11.93
N LEU A 28 -19.54 -2.25 -12.04
CA LEU A 28 -18.24 -1.66 -12.34
C LEU A 28 -17.22 -2.04 -11.26
N MET A 29 -17.54 -1.78 -9.99
CA MET A 29 -16.66 -2.13 -8.87
C MET A 29 -16.31 -3.62 -8.89
N GLN A 30 -17.30 -4.47 -9.17
CA GLN A 30 -17.09 -5.91 -9.23
C GLN A 30 -16.10 -6.33 -10.30
N ARG A 31 -16.29 -5.82 -11.53
CA ARG A 31 -15.37 -6.11 -12.63
C ARG A 31 -13.97 -5.60 -12.37
N VAL A 32 -13.82 -4.39 -11.83
CA VAL A 32 -12.50 -3.83 -11.53
C VAL A 32 -11.77 -4.64 -10.46
N ALA A 33 -12.46 -5.11 -9.42
CA ALA A 33 -11.86 -5.92 -8.37
C ALA A 33 -11.41 -7.32 -8.84
N GLU A 34 -12.12 -7.90 -9.80
CA GLU A 34 -11.81 -9.19 -10.42
C GLU A 34 -10.74 -9.10 -11.52
N THR A 35 -10.46 -7.89 -12.03
CA THR A 35 -9.48 -7.65 -13.10
C THR A 35 -8.10 -7.34 -12.50
N THR A 36 -7.03 -7.89 -13.09
CA THR A 36 -5.66 -7.61 -12.66
C THR A 36 -5.17 -6.24 -13.15
N LYS A 37 -4.18 -5.64 -12.47
CA LYS A 37 -3.60 -4.36 -12.91
C LYS A 37 -3.09 -4.44 -14.35
N PHE A 38 -2.41 -5.53 -14.71
CA PHE A 38 -1.89 -5.76 -16.06
C PHE A 38 -2.99 -5.73 -17.13
N GLU A 39 -4.14 -6.37 -16.86
CA GLU A 39 -5.28 -6.37 -17.78
C GLU A 39 -5.92 -4.98 -17.90
N LEU A 40 -5.99 -4.22 -16.81
CA LEU A 40 -6.46 -2.82 -16.82
C LEU A 40 -5.50 -1.91 -17.59
N ASP A 41 -4.19 -2.04 -17.37
CA ASP A 41 -3.14 -1.31 -18.07
C ASP A 41 -3.25 -1.58 -19.59
N SER A 42 -3.35 -2.86 -19.99
CA SER A 42 -3.49 -3.25 -21.40
C SER A 42 -4.79 -2.73 -22.04
N ALA A 43 -5.91 -2.74 -21.31
CA ALA A 43 -7.16 -2.17 -21.81
C ALA A 43 -7.09 -0.64 -21.94
N ALA A 44 -6.35 0.04 -21.06
CA ALA A 44 -6.18 1.48 -21.05
C ALA A 44 -5.32 1.98 -22.22
N GLU A 45 -4.31 1.22 -22.65
CA GLU A 45 -3.44 1.55 -23.79
C GLU A 45 -4.19 1.74 -25.12
N HIS A 46 -5.41 1.20 -25.23
CA HIS A 46 -6.22 1.29 -26.45
C HIS A 46 -7.19 2.48 -26.46
N LEU A 47 -7.20 3.31 -25.41
CA LEU A 47 -8.11 4.46 -25.31
C LEU A 47 -7.57 5.66 -26.10
N ALA A 48 -8.42 6.24 -26.93
CA ALA A 48 -8.14 7.53 -27.56
C ALA A 48 -8.30 8.69 -26.56
N ASP A 49 -7.58 9.79 -26.74
CA ASP A 49 -7.65 10.98 -25.87
C ASP A 49 -9.09 11.47 -25.62
N GLY A 50 -9.93 11.47 -26.66
CA GLY A 50 -11.34 11.86 -26.52
C GLY A 50 -12.16 10.93 -25.61
N GLN A 51 -11.82 9.64 -25.57
CA GLN A 51 -12.44 8.66 -24.68
C GLN A 51 -11.96 8.85 -23.23
N ILE A 52 -10.69 9.21 -23.04
CA ILE A 52 -10.13 9.55 -21.72
C ILE A 52 -10.85 10.76 -21.12
N VAL A 53 -11.07 11.81 -21.92
CA VAL A 53 -11.85 13.00 -21.49
C VAL A 53 -13.31 12.66 -21.20
N ALA A 54 -13.94 11.81 -22.01
CA ALA A 54 -15.33 11.41 -21.74
C ALA A 54 -15.45 10.54 -20.48
N LEU A 55 -14.45 9.69 -20.19
CA LEU A 55 -14.36 8.91 -18.96
C LEU A 55 -14.23 9.85 -17.76
N SER A 56 -13.34 10.84 -17.83
CA SER A 56 -13.08 11.74 -16.71
C SER A 56 -14.33 12.50 -16.27
N VAL A 57 -15.09 13.08 -17.20
CA VAL A 57 -16.37 13.76 -16.92
C VAL A 57 -17.35 12.83 -16.20
N LYS A 58 -17.54 11.63 -16.74
CA LYS A 58 -18.50 10.67 -16.21
C LYS A 58 -18.15 10.14 -14.83
N MET A 59 -16.86 9.90 -14.59
CA MET A 59 -16.36 9.49 -13.28
C MET A 59 -16.63 10.59 -12.25
N SER A 60 -16.31 11.85 -12.56
CA SER A 60 -16.53 13.01 -11.69
C SER A 60 -17.98 13.17 -11.23
N ASP A 61 -18.94 12.98 -12.14
CA ASP A 61 -20.37 13.04 -11.80
C ASP A 61 -20.79 11.98 -10.76
N GLN A 62 -20.22 10.78 -10.85
CA GLN A 62 -20.52 9.66 -9.95
C GLN A 62 -19.93 9.84 -8.54
N LEU A 63 -18.84 10.60 -8.40
CA LEU A 63 -18.16 10.77 -7.11
C LEU A 63 -18.97 11.62 -6.12
N ARG A 64 -19.84 12.50 -6.62
CA ARG A 64 -20.54 13.51 -5.83
C ARG A 64 -21.65 12.96 -4.90
N VAL A 65 -22.02 11.67 -4.94
CA VAL A 65 -23.33 11.20 -4.42
C VAL A 65 -23.36 10.34 -3.12
N LEU A 66 -22.27 9.88 -2.48
CA LEU A 66 -22.37 8.98 -1.28
C LEU A 66 -21.31 9.26 -0.19
N GLN A 67 -21.31 8.56 0.96
CA GLN A 67 -20.34 8.76 2.06
C GLN A 67 -19.16 7.75 2.04
N VAL A 68 -19.37 6.52 2.54
CA VAL A 68 -18.34 5.45 2.52
C VAL A 68 -18.28 4.76 1.17
N GLU A 69 -19.44 4.44 0.61
CA GLU A 69 -19.55 3.91 -0.76
C GLU A 69 -19.01 4.91 -1.78
N SER A 70 -19.23 6.22 -1.62
CA SER A 70 -18.57 7.21 -2.47
C SER A 70 -17.07 7.16 -2.32
N MET A 71 -16.51 7.05 -1.11
CA MET A 71 -15.05 7.01 -0.99
C MET A 71 -14.44 5.78 -1.67
N ILE A 72 -15.13 4.64 -1.64
CA ILE A 72 -14.73 3.42 -2.35
C ILE A 72 -14.87 3.60 -3.86
N CYS A 73 -16.00 4.14 -4.34
CA CYS A 73 -16.23 4.42 -5.76
C CYS A 73 -15.24 5.47 -6.29
N THR A 74 -15.04 6.56 -5.55
CA THR A 74 -14.04 7.62 -5.77
C THR A 74 -12.65 7.03 -5.85
N GLY A 75 -12.29 6.19 -4.88
CA GLY A 75 -11.02 5.48 -4.93
C GLY A 75 -10.88 4.60 -6.17
N CYS A 76 -11.92 3.87 -6.56
CA CYS A 76 -11.95 3.04 -7.76
C CYS A 76 -11.73 3.86 -9.03
N TYR A 77 -12.51 4.91 -9.22
CA TYR A 77 -12.43 5.77 -10.40
C TYR A 77 -11.10 6.52 -10.49
N LEU A 78 -10.61 7.07 -9.38
CA LEU A 78 -9.29 7.72 -9.33
C LEU A 78 -8.14 6.73 -9.57
N TYR A 79 -8.27 5.50 -9.06
CA TYR A 79 -7.29 4.44 -9.31
C TYR A 79 -7.27 4.03 -10.79
N LEU A 80 -8.44 3.90 -11.42
CA LEU A 80 -8.55 3.66 -12.86
C LEU A 80 -7.96 4.80 -13.68
N TYR A 81 -8.29 6.05 -13.34
CA TYR A 81 -7.73 7.22 -14.02
C TYR A 81 -6.20 7.22 -13.94
N ARG A 82 -5.65 7.01 -12.73
CA ARG A 82 -4.21 6.94 -12.52
C ARG A 82 -3.55 5.83 -13.35
N ILE A 83 -4.16 4.65 -13.43
CA ILE A 83 -3.67 3.57 -14.31
C ILE A 83 -3.59 4.05 -15.76
N VAL A 84 -4.62 4.71 -16.26
CA VAL A 84 -4.69 5.14 -17.68
C VAL A 84 -3.70 6.26 -17.97
N THR A 85 -3.37 7.10 -16.98
CA THR A 85 -2.45 8.24 -17.14
C THR A 85 -1.01 7.97 -16.72
N GLU A 86 -0.70 6.85 -16.05
CA GLU A 86 0.63 6.52 -15.50
C GLU A 86 1.72 6.52 -16.58
N ASN A 87 1.39 6.10 -17.80
CA ASN A 87 2.33 6.04 -18.93
C ASN A 87 2.61 7.40 -19.59
N VAL A 88 1.79 8.41 -19.32
CA VAL A 88 1.90 9.74 -19.96
C VAL A 88 2.78 10.68 -19.13
N GLY A 89 3.02 10.37 -17.85
CA GLY A 89 3.91 11.14 -16.96
C GLY A 89 3.46 12.59 -16.71
N ASP A 90 2.20 12.90 -16.98
CA ASP A 90 1.66 14.26 -16.99
C ASP A 90 0.93 14.56 -15.66
N GLU A 91 1.70 15.05 -14.68
CA GLU A 91 1.17 15.49 -13.38
C GLU A 91 0.16 16.65 -13.52
N GLU A 92 0.26 17.45 -14.58
CA GLU A 92 -0.66 18.56 -14.85
C GLU A 92 -2.05 18.03 -15.23
N ARG A 93 -2.12 16.97 -16.06
CA ARG A 93 -3.38 16.24 -16.34
C ARG A 93 -4.00 15.64 -15.10
N GLU A 94 -3.19 15.09 -14.19
CA GLU A 94 -3.70 14.49 -12.95
C GLU A 94 -4.30 15.56 -12.02
N GLN A 95 -3.62 16.70 -11.90
CA GLN A 95 -4.09 17.85 -11.14
C GLN A 95 -5.38 18.45 -11.73
N ASN A 96 -5.42 18.67 -13.05
CA ASN A 96 -6.61 19.19 -13.76
C ASN A 96 -7.82 18.27 -13.57
N PHE A 97 -7.60 16.95 -13.57
CA PHE A 97 -8.67 15.99 -13.31
C PHE A 97 -9.20 16.09 -11.87
N TRP A 98 -8.31 16.16 -10.88
CA TRP A 98 -8.73 16.32 -9.48
C TRP A 98 -9.51 17.61 -9.25
N GLU A 99 -9.10 18.71 -9.88
CA GLU A 99 -9.80 19.99 -9.83
C GLU A 99 -11.20 19.89 -10.46
N ALA A 100 -11.31 19.30 -11.65
CA ALA A 100 -12.59 19.08 -12.31
C ALA A 100 -13.52 18.14 -11.52
N ALA A 101 -12.96 17.17 -10.81
CA ALA A 101 -13.69 16.28 -9.92
C ALA A 101 -14.08 16.94 -8.58
N GLU A 102 -13.61 18.16 -8.31
CA GLU A 102 -13.77 18.88 -7.05
C GLU A 102 -13.19 18.10 -5.85
N VAL A 103 -12.14 17.31 -6.09
CA VAL A 103 -11.47 16.49 -5.06
C VAL A 103 -10.08 17.06 -4.80
N SER A 104 -9.80 17.45 -3.55
CA SER A 104 -8.43 17.84 -3.18
C SER A 104 -7.44 16.69 -3.41
N ARG A 105 -6.21 17.00 -3.85
CA ARG A 105 -5.11 16.04 -4.02
C ARG A 105 -4.94 15.09 -2.84
N ALA A 106 -4.96 15.62 -1.62
CA ALA A 106 -4.85 14.81 -0.40
C ALA A 106 -6.01 13.81 -0.23
N GLN A 107 -7.22 14.21 -0.57
CA GLN A 107 -8.40 13.35 -0.51
C GLN A 107 -8.38 12.30 -1.63
N ALA A 108 -7.90 12.66 -2.84
CA ALA A 108 -7.74 11.75 -3.96
C ALA A 108 -6.81 10.58 -3.61
N TYR A 109 -5.60 10.87 -3.11
CA TYR A 109 -4.67 9.82 -2.70
C TYR A 109 -5.20 8.94 -1.57
N ARG A 110 -5.91 9.52 -0.60
CA ARG A 110 -6.56 8.73 0.47
C ARG A 110 -7.61 7.79 -0.09
N ALA A 111 -8.45 8.27 -1.01
CA ALA A 111 -9.47 7.44 -1.65
C ALA A 111 -8.84 6.29 -2.47
N ILE A 112 -7.82 6.59 -3.26
CA ILE A 112 -7.04 5.57 -4.01
C ILE A 112 -6.46 4.52 -3.06
N ALA A 113 -5.85 4.96 -1.95
CA ALA A 113 -5.28 4.05 -0.95
C ALA A 113 -6.35 3.15 -0.33
N VAL A 114 -7.51 3.71 -0.01
CA VAL A 114 -8.65 2.96 0.53
C VAL A 114 -9.15 1.92 -0.47
N TRP A 115 -9.32 2.29 -1.74
CA TRP A 115 -9.68 1.35 -2.80
C TRP A 115 -8.64 0.22 -2.95
N THR A 116 -7.36 0.58 -3.01
CA THR A 116 -6.26 -0.39 -3.15
C THR A 116 -6.22 -1.38 -1.97
N ALA A 117 -6.51 -0.91 -0.77
CA ALA A 117 -6.44 -1.72 0.45
C ALA A 117 -7.69 -2.59 0.68
N PHE A 118 -8.89 -2.09 0.36
CA PHE A 118 -10.16 -2.71 0.76
C PHE A 118 -11.13 -3.01 -0.39
N GLY A 119 -10.91 -2.43 -1.58
CA GLY A 119 -11.84 -2.47 -2.70
C GLY A 119 -12.26 -3.89 -3.08
N LYS A 120 -11.29 -4.80 -3.19
CA LYS A 120 -11.56 -6.22 -3.48
C LYS A 120 -12.45 -6.89 -2.44
N SER A 121 -12.15 -6.69 -1.16
CA SER A 121 -12.91 -7.28 -0.06
C SER A 121 -14.34 -6.73 0.00
N PHE A 122 -14.53 -5.43 -0.22
CA PHE A 122 -15.86 -4.80 -0.18
C PHE A 122 -16.70 -5.13 -1.39
N VAL A 123 -16.10 -5.38 -2.54
CA VAL A 123 -16.82 -5.92 -3.70
C VAL A 123 -17.32 -7.34 -3.39
N ALA A 124 -16.42 -8.21 -2.93
CA ALA A 124 -16.77 -9.61 -2.67
C ALA A 124 -17.81 -9.74 -1.54
N GLU A 125 -17.72 -8.85 -0.55
CA GLU A 125 -18.54 -8.88 0.65
C GLU A 125 -19.16 -7.50 0.89
N GLY A 126 -20.09 -7.09 0.02
CA GLY A 126 -20.72 -5.75 0.05
C GLY A 126 -21.31 -5.33 1.40
N HIS A 127 -21.72 -6.27 2.24
CA HIS A 127 -22.22 -5.98 3.59
C HIS A 127 -21.16 -5.39 4.53
N LEU A 128 -19.86 -5.61 4.27
CA LEU A 128 -18.77 -5.10 5.09
C LEU A 128 -18.70 -3.57 5.07
N THR A 129 -19.10 -2.91 3.99
CA THR A 129 -19.03 -1.43 3.89
C THR A 129 -19.81 -0.75 5.01
N LYS A 130 -20.93 -1.35 5.44
CA LYS A 130 -21.80 -0.87 6.53
C LYS A 130 -21.13 -0.96 7.90
N GLN A 131 -20.09 -1.78 8.02
CA GLN A 131 -19.34 -1.97 9.26
C GLN A 131 -18.20 -0.97 9.43
N PHE A 132 -17.90 -0.12 8.44
CA PHE A 132 -16.80 0.85 8.55
C PHE A 132 -17.31 2.28 8.49
N VAL A 133 -16.67 3.17 9.25
CA VAL A 133 -16.78 4.62 9.03
C VAL A 133 -15.69 5.10 8.08
N SER A 134 -15.98 6.14 7.29
CA SER A 134 -15.05 6.68 6.29
C SER A 134 -13.65 6.97 6.87
N GLU A 135 -13.58 7.63 8.01
CA GLU A 135 -12.30 7.98 8.65
C GLU A 135 -11.49 6.74 9.12
N SER A 136 -12.16 5.65 9.50
CA SER A 136 -11.46 4.41 9.88
C SER A 136 -10.73 3.79 8.68
N LEU A 137 -11.33 3.85 7.50
CA LEU A 137 -10.74 3.36 6.26
C LEU A 137 -9.52 4.19 5.88
N LYS A 138 -9.60 5.52 5.98
CA LYS A 138 -8.46 6.41 5.71
C LYS A 138 -7.25 6.07 6.59
N ILE A 139 -7.48 5.75 7.87
CA ILE A 139 -6.44 5.33 8.80
C ILE A 139 -5.87 3.98 8.39
N LEU A 140 -6.72 2.98 8.18
CA LEU A 140 -6.27 1.61 7.93
C LEU A 140 -5.63 1.44 6.54
N ALA A 141 -6.02 2.27 5.56
CA ALA A 141 -5.43 2.31 4.23
C ALA A 141 -4.10 3.08 4.18
N GLY A 142 -3.77 3.84 5.23
CA GLY A 142 -2.54 4.61 5.31
C GLY A 142 -1.30 3.74 5.09
N GLU A 143 -0.26 4.33 4.51
CA GLU A 143 1.01 3.66 4.16
C GLU A 143 1.70 3.04 5.38
N THR A 144 1.55 3.67 6.55
CA THR A 144 2.12 3.18 7.81
C THR A 144 1.36 2.01 8.41
N THR A 145 0.13 1.73 7.95
CA THR A 145 -0.69 0.65 8.50
C THR A 145 -0.24 -0.71 7.96
N PRO A 146 0.14 -1.66 8.83
CA PRO A 146 0.51 -3.01 8.40
C PRO A 146 -0.66 -3.77 7.75
N PRO A 147 -0.41 -4.64 6.74
CA PRO A 147 -1.45 -5.49 6.15
C PRO A 147 -2.25 -6.30 7.19
N ALA A 148 -1.57 -6.86 8.20
CA ALA A 148 -2.22 -7.61 9.28
C ALA A 148 -3.28 -6.81 10.06
N ALA A 149 -3.12 -5.48 10.19
CA ALA A 149 -4.14 -4.63 10.81
C ALA A 149 -5.39 -4.50 9.94
N ARG A 150 -5.21 -4.49 8.60
CA ARG A 150 -6.30 -4.43 7.62
C ARG A 150 -7.06 -5.76 7.59
N ASP A 151 -6.33 -6.87 7.60
CA ASP A 151 -6.90 -8.22 7.64
C ASP A 151 -7.69 -8.44 8.93
N GLU A 152 -7.15 -8.04 10.08
CA GLU A 152 -7.88 -8.12 11.35
C GLU A 152 -9.13 -7.21 11.34
N ALA A 153 -9.04 -6.00 10.79
CA ALA A 153 -10.21 -5.12 10.67
C ALA A 153 -11.33 -5.76 9.83
N LEU A 154 -10.98 -6.39 8.70
CA LEU A 154 -11.94 -7.12 7.88
C LEU A 154 -12.54 -8.31 8.63
N GLN A 155 -11.73 -9.05 9.40
CA GLN A 155 -12.23 -10.18 10.19
C GLN A 155 -13.21 -9.73 11.29
N LEU A 156 -12.91 -8.64 11.99
CA LEU A 156 -13.83 -8.05 12.97
C LEU A 156 -15.14 -7.62 12.31
N ALA A 157 -15.07 -6.99 11.13
CA ALA A 157 -16.25 -6.59 10.37
C ALA A 157 -17.09 -7.79 9.90
N ARG A 158 -16.47 -8.89 9.46
CA ARG A 158 -17.16 -10.15 9.13
C ARG A 158 -17.90 -10.75 10.33
N ASN A 159 -17.35 -10.56 11.53
CA ASN A 159 -17.99 -10.94 12.78
C ASN A 159 -19.11 -9.97 13.22
N GLY A 160 -19.47 -9.00 12.37
CA GLY A 160 -20.52 -8.01 12.65
C GLY A 160 -20.07 -6.84 13.54
N GLN A 161 -18.78 -6.71 13.82
CA GLN A 161 -18.27 -5.60 14.63
C GLN A 161 -18.11 -4.33 13.80
N HIS A 162 -18.63 -3.22 14.32
CA HIS A 162 -18.44 -1.92 13.71
C HIS A 162 -17.02 -1.37 13.96
N ILE A 163 -16.33 -1.02 12.88
CA ILE A 163 -14.97 -0.51 12.84
C ILE A 163 -15.00 1.02 12.90
N SER A 164 -14.89 1.54 14.11
CA SER A 164 -14.78 2.98 14.38
C SER A 164 -13.35 3.49 14.20
N ILE A 165 -13.18 4.81 14.27
CA ILE A 165 -11.86 5.47 14.29
C ILE A 165 -10.99 4.93 15.43
N GLN A 166 -11.57 4.67 16.61
CA GLN A 166 -10.84 4.17 17.77
C GLN A 166 -10.33 2.75 17.54
N VAL A 167 -11.18 1.87 17.00
CA VAL A 167 -10.81 0.49 16.65
C VAL A 167 -9.69 0.49 15.61
N ALA A 168 -9.80 1.32 14.56
CA ALA A 168 -8.76 1.45 13.54
C ALA A 168 -7.39 1.86 14.12
N LYS A 169 -7.36 2.86 15.01
CA LYS A 169 -6.12 3.29 15.69
C LYS A 169 -5.53 2.20 16.58
N GLN A 170 -6.38 1.45 17.29
CA GLN A 170 -5.94 0.33 18.13
C GLN A 170 -5.32 -0.78 17.28
N LEU A 171 -5.96 -1.17 16.18
CA LEU A 171 -5.44 -2.18 15.26
C LEU A 171 -4.11 -1.74 14.64
N GLN A 172 -4.02 -0.49 14.18
CA GLN A 172 -2.78 0.07 13.65
C GLN A 172 -1.66 0.00 14.71
N LYS A 173 -1.92 0.39 15.96
CA LYS A 173 -0.93 0.34 17.06
C LYS A 173 -0.55 -1.10 17.42
N LYS A 174 -1.53 -1.99 17.53
CA LYS A 174 -1.34 -3.42 17.86
C LYS A 174 -0.35 -4.08 16.91
N HIS A 175 -0.51 -3.83 15.62
CA HIS A 175 0.33 -4.43 14.58
C HIS A 175 1.57 -3.63 14.23
N ALA A 176 1.65 -2.34 14.59
CA ALA A 176 2.87 -1.55 14.45
C ALA A 176 4.00 -2.08 15.35
N ALA A 177 3.67 -2.55 16.56
CA ALA A 177 4.63 -3.11 17.52
C ALA A 177 5.30 -4.40 17.02
N GLY A 178 4.66 -5.13 16.10
CA GLY A 178 5.21 -6.34 15.49
C GLY A 178 6.42 -6.13 14.58
N ARG A 179 6.71 -4.88 14.16
CA ARG A 179 7.90 -4.57 13.34
C ARG A 179 9.18 -4.35 14.15
N THR A 180 9.11 -4.31 15.49
CA THR A 180 10.28 -4.02 16.35
C THR A 180 10.47 -5.00 17.51
N SER A 181 9.76 -6.12 17.56
CA SER A 181 9.83 -7.02 18.72
C SER A 181 9.70 -8.49 18.33
N ALA A 182 10.60 -8.97 17.49
CA ALA A 182 11.05 -10.36 17.58
C ALA A 182 11.91 -10.50 18.84
N GLY A 183 11.24 -10.67 19.97
CA GLY A 183 11.90 -10.83 21.25
C GLY A 183 11.07 -10.33 22.41
N LYS A 184 10.48 -11.30 23.12
CA LYS A 184 10.10 -11.28 24.53
C LYS A 184 8.60 -11.06 24.84
N SER A 185 8.01 -12.23 25.10
CA SER A 185 7.10 -12.54 26.22
C SER A 185 5.67 -12.02 26.18
N THR A 186 4.76 -13.00 26.05
CA THR A 186 3.74 -13.33 27.06
C THR A 186 3.75 -12.42 28.29
N ILE A 187 2.59 -11.88 28.67
CA ILE A 187 1.95 -12.22 29.95
C ILE A 187 0.57 -11.55 30.06
N VAL A 188 -0.30 -12.37 30.64
CA VAL A 188 -1.64 -12.17 31.19
C VAL A 188 -1.70 -11.04 32.23
N ALA A 189 -2.89 -10.47 32.37
CA ALA A 189 -3.42 -9.56 33.40
C ALA A 189 -2.67 -9.29 34.74
N LYS A 190 -2.94 -8.05 35.21
CA LYS A 190 -3.27 -7.59 36.59
C LYS A 190 -2.16 -7.06 37.54
N GLU A 191 -2.48 -5.87 38.07
CA GLU A 191 -2.20 -5.28 39.40
C GLU A 191 -0.80 -4.80 39.82
N THR A 192 -0.73 -3.46 39.93
CA THR A 192 -0.30 -2.62 41.08
C THR A 192 1.12 -2.69 41.67
N SER A 193 1.66 -1.47 41.86
CA SER A 193 2.59 -0.99 42.89
C SER A 193 4.06 -0.73 42.51
N THR A 194 4.55 0.33 43.14
CA THR A 194 5.65 1.26 42.79
C THR A 194 6.99 0.86 43.47
N PRO A 195 8.10 1.65 43.42
CA PRO A 195 9.39 1.19 42.90
C PRO A 195 10.52 1.12 43.95
N VAL A 196 11.55 0.29 43.74
CA VAL A 196 12.84 0.41 44.48
C VAL A 196 14.06 0.03 43.63
N ALA A 197 14.99 1.00 43.59
CA ALA A 197 16.45 1.02 43.49
C ALA A 197 17.29 0.01 42.66
N LYS A 198 18.24 0.60 41.92
CA LYS A 198 19.50 0.05 41.38
C LYS A 198 20.34 -0.70 42.43
N PRO A 199 21.26 -1.57 41.96
CA PRO A 199 22.67 -1.20 42.09
C PRO A 199 23.48 -1.35 40.78
N GLU A 200 24.58 -0.61 40.77
CA GLU A 200 25.58 -0.48 39.72
C GLU A 200 26.44 -1.73 39.58
N ALA A 201 26.78 -2.10 38.35
CA ALA A 201 27.97 -2.89 38.04
C ALA A 201 28.65 -2.27 36.82
N LYS A 202 29.83 -1.69 37.07
CA LYS A 202 30.78 -1.24 36.06
C LYS A 202 31.30 -2.47 35.30
N GLN A 203 31.13 -2.47 33.99
CA GLN A 203 31.93 -3.31 33.10
C GLN A 203 32.41 -2.45 31.94
N ASP A 204 33.74 -2.31 31.88
CA ASP A 204 34.48 -1.73 30.77
C ASP A 204 33.97 -2.29 29.44
N ARG A 205 33.49 -1.40 28.58
CA ARG A 205 33.22 -1.70 27.17
C ARG A 205 33.88 -0.61 26.32
N PRO A 206 34.54 -1.00 25.22
CA PRO A 206 35.23 -0.06 24.36
C PRO A 206 34.24 0.97 23.82
N LEU A 207 34.66 2.24 23.78
CA LEU A 207 33.97 3.36 23.15
C LEU A 207 33.67 3.01 21.68
N LYS A 208 32.51 2.40 21.44
CA LYS A 208 31.95 2.24 20.10
C LYS A 208 31.36 3.59 19.70
N GLY A 209 32.00 4.23 18.73
CA GLY A 209 31.50 5.43 18.09
C GLY A 209 30.05 5.25 17.63
N ASN A 210 29.26 6.31 17.81
CA ASN A 210 27.88 6.43 17.35
C ASN A 210 27.81 6.56 15.81
N ALA A 211 28.34 5.57 15.09
CA ALA A 211 28.09 5.45 13.66
C ALA A 211 26.63 5.05 13.44
N ALA A 212 25.96 5.76 12.54
CA ALA A 212 24.56 5.59 12.20
C ALA A 212 24.20 4.10 12.03
N LYS A 213 23.11 3.65 12.68
CA LYS A 213 22.56 2.33 12.39
C LYS A 213 21.89 2.40 11.01
N ALA A 214 22.61 2.03 9.96
CA ALA A 214 22.03 1.86 8.65
C ALA A 214 21.05 0.67 8.70
N ILE A 215 19.76 0.95 8.62
CA ILE A 215 18.72 -0.07 8.46
C ILE A 215 18.46 -0.17 6.96
N TRP A 216 18.74 -1.34 6.38
CA TRP A 216 18.39 -1.63 5.00
C TRP A 216 17.22 -2.61 4.95
N SER A 217 16.34 -2.40 3.98
CA SER A 217 15.25 -3.32 3.65
C SER A 217 15.16 -3.48 2.14
N TYR A 218 15.05 -4.73 1.70
CA TYR A 218 14.83 -5.08 0.30
C TYR A 218 13.33 -4.98 -0.02
N VAL A 219 12.96 -4.17 -1.02
CA VAL A 219 11.57 -4.02 -1.47
C VAL A 219 11.54 -4.20 -2.99
N GLY A 220 11.24 -5.43 -3.44
CA GLY A 220 11.18 -5.74 -4.87
C GLY A 220 12.54 -5.53 -5.56
N SER A 221 12.59 -4.74 -6.63
CA SER A 221 13.83 -4.44 -7.38
C SER A 221 14.70 -3.33 -6.77
N VAL A 222 14.32 -2.76 -5.62
CA VAL A 222 15.01 -1.59 -5.03
C VAL A 222 15.45 -1.87 -3.59
N VAL A 223 16.69 -1.48 -3.26
CA VAL A 223 17.20 -1.47 -1.88
C VAL A 223 16.88 -0.12 -1.25
N ARG A 224 16.08 -0.12 -0.18
CA ARG A 224 15.80 1.10 0.60
C ARG A 224 16.70 1.12 1.84
N LEU A 225 17.51 2.17 1.95
CA LEU A 225 18.34 2.45 3.12
C LEU A 225 17.79 3.65 3.88
N ILE A 226 17.54 3.46 5.18
CA ILE A 226 17.13 4.54 6.08
C ILE A 226 18.30 4.81 7.01
N VAL A 227 18.89 6.00 6.85
CA VAL A 227 20.00 6.46 7.69
C VAL A 227 19.43 7.39 8.73
N GLN A 228 19.51 6.99 10.00
CA GLN A 228 19.18 7.89 11.10
C GLN A 228 20.41 8.74 11.43
N PRO A 229 20.32 10.09 11.35
CA PRO A 229 21.41 10.95 11.77
C PRO A 229 21.68 10.76 13.26
N ALA A 230 22.96 10.69 13.63
CA ALA A 230 23.34 10.68 15.03
C ALA A 230 22.90 12.02 15.68
N LYS A 231 22.36 11.95 16.89
CA LYS A 231 21.67 13.05 17.62
C LYS A 231 22.44 14.38 17.75
N THR A 232 23.70 14.44 17.34
CA THR A 232 24.60 15.59 17.52
C THR A 232 25.02 16.27 16.21
N SER A 233 24.56 15.81 15.05
CA SER A 233 24.88 16.42 13.76
C SER A 233 23.60 16.84 13.04
N SER A 234 23.44 18.15 12.81
CA SER A 234 22.35 18.71 11.99
C SER A 234 22.52 18.42 10.49
N GLN A 235 23.67 17.91 10.07
CA GLN A 235 23.91 17.43 8.71
C GLN A 235 24.01 15.90 8.69
N ALA A 236 23.32 15.28 7.73
CA ALA A 236 23.50 13.88 7.43
C ALA A 236 24.96 13.66 6.98
N ASP A 237 25.63 12.64 7.53
CA ASP A 237 26.97 12.23 7.12
C ASP A 237 26.90 11.53 5.75
N ILE A 238 26.77 12.33 4.69
CA ILE A 238 26.58 11.86 3.32
C ILE A 238 27.71 10.90 2.90
N GLU A 239 28.95 11.17 3.32
CA GLU A 239 30.09 10.30 3.01
C GLU A 239 30.02 8.95 3.73
N GLY A 240 29.57 8.92 4.99
CA GLY A 240 29.29 7.68 5.71
C GLY A 240 28.19 6.85 5.03
N ILE A 241 27.14 7.51 4.54
CA ILE A 241 26.03 6.87 3.82
C ILE A 241 26.49 6.23 2.52
N ILE A 242 27.30 6.95 1.73
CA ILE A 242 27.85 6.44 0.46
C ILE A 242 28.72 5.21 0.73
N ARG A 243 29.55 5.23 1.78
CA ARG A 243 30.42 4.11 2.16
C ARG A 243 29.62 2.86 2.56
N ASP A 244 28.55 3.03 3.33
CA ASP A 244 27.68 1.93 3.74
C ASP A 244 26.91 1.33 2.55
N LEU A 245 26.49 2.17 1.60
CA LEU A 245 25.87 1.77 0.33
C LEU A 245 26.81 0.92 -0.53
N GLU A 246 28.07 1.36 -0.69
CA GLU A 246 29.09 0.63 -1.45
C GLU A 246 29.40 -0.73 -0.82
N ALA A 247 29.52 -0.78 0.51
CA ALA A 247 29.74 -2.03 1.25
C ALA A 247 28.55 -3.00 1.12
N ALA A 248 27.31 -2.50 1.15
CA ALA A 248 26.12 -3.30 0.93
C ALA A 248 26.04 -3.85 -0.50
N LEU A 249 26.37 -3.03 -1.51
CA LEU A 249 26.45 -3.43 -2.91
C LEU A 249 27.55 -4.49 -3.15
N ALA A 250 28.71 -4.33 -2.53
CA ALA A 250 29.81 -5.30 -2.62
C ALA A 250 29.39 -6.66 -2.03
N ARG A 251 28.73 -6.67 -0.87
CA ARG A 251 28.18 -7.88 -0.24
C ARG A 251 27.13 -8.55 -1.13
N PHE A 252 26.17 -7.79 -1.63
CA PHE A 252 25.13 -8.31 -2.52
C PHE A 252 25.73 -8.97 -3.76
N ARG A 253 26.73 -8.33 -4.38
CA ARG A 253 27.46 -8.89 -5.54
C ARG A 253 28.23 -10.16 -5.17
N SER A 254 28.83 -10.23 -3.99
CA SER A 254 29.53 -11.45 -3.54
C SER A 254 28.58 -12.60 -3.22
N GLU A 255 27.37 -12.32 -2.72
CA GLU A 255 26.36 -13.33 -2.39
C GLU A 255 25.61 -13.82 -3.64
N HIS A 256 25.54 -13.01 -4.71
CA HIS A 256 24.81 -13.32 -5.95
C HIS A 256 25.73 -13.54 -7.16
N GLN A 257 27.06 -13.53 -6.99
CA GLN A 257 27.95 -14.13 -7.96
C GLN A 257 27.78 -15.65 -7.91
N ILE A 258 27.05 -16.17 -8.91
CA ILE A 258 27.08 -17.59 -9.27
C ILE A 258 28.57 -17.95 -9.43
N PRO A 259 29.11 -18.91 -8.67
CA PRO A 259 30.48 -19.34 -8.89
C PRO A 259 30.59 -19.81 -10.34
N ALA A 260 31.44 -19.12 -11.11
CA ALA A 260 31.79 -19.56 -12.45
C ALA A 260 32.24 -21.02 -12.33
N ALA A 261 31.53 -21.90 -13.05
CA ALA A 261 31.74 -23.34 -13.03
C ALA A 261 33.24 -23.65 -13.00
N SER A 262 33.67 -24.26 -11.89
CA SER A 262 34.98 -24.89 -11.81
C SER A 262 35.04 -25.91 -12.94
N LYS A 263 35.88 -25.63 -13.94
CA LYS A 263 36.29 -26.65 -14.89
C LYS A 263 36.84 -27.81 -14.07
N SER A 264 36.15 -28.95 -14.09
CA SER A 264 36.70 -30.19 -13.56
C SER A 264 37.97 -30.51 -14.34
N PRO A 265 39.07 -30.84 -13.66
CA PRO A 265 40.19 -31.49 -14.31
C PRO A 265 39.82 -32.95 -14.58
N ASP A 266 40.20 -33.39 -15.77
CA ASP A 266 40.44 -34.78 -16.17
C ASP A 266 39.26 -35.76 -16.27
N ALA A 267 38.97 -36.12 -17.53
CA ALA A 267 38.68 -37.50 -17.89
C ALA A 267 39.30 -37.81 -19.27
N ALA A 268 40.42 -38.54 -19.22
CA ALA A 268 41.07 -39.36 -20.26
C ALA A 268 41.61 -38.70 -21.53
#